data_AF-A0A946GGC7-F1
#
_entry.id   AF-A0A946GGC7-F1
#
_cell.length_a   1.000
_cell.length_b   1.000
_cell.length_c   1.000
_cell.angle_alpha   90.00
_cell.angle_beta   90.00
_cell.angle_gamma   90.00
#
_symmetry.space_group_name_H-M   'P 1'
#
loop_
_entity.id
_entity.type
_entity.pdbx_description
1 polymer ?
#
loop_
_entity_poly.entity_id
_entity_poly.type
_entity_poly.pdbx_seq_one_letter_code
_entity_poly.pdbx_strand_id
1 'polypeptide(L)'
;MTIKALTFDTGGTILDWHSGFKAAFQKIGNKYDLDYDWGSLSNEYRRRTLKQMLNHGEHTPATKNFDDVHATVLEELVAEMRFDKFTANDKKSIAWDALHALDCWPDFPDALTKLKQKFLCVSFTLLSYRAIIDTARKNHLS
;
A
#
# COMPACT_ATOMS: atom_id res chain seq x y z
N MET A 1 27.41 17.75 -12.86
CA MET A 1 26.35 18.06 -11.88
C MET A 1 26.56 17.21 -10.64
N THR A 2 26.30 17.74 -9.44
CA THR A 2 26.40 16.99 -8.18
C THR A 2 25.00 16.65 -7.69
N ILE A 3 24.73 15.39 -7.38
CA ILE A 3 23.43 14.93 -6.84
C ILE A 3 23.20 15.55 -5.46
N LYS A 4 21.99 16.08 -5.22
CA LYS A 4 21.59 16.73 -3.96
C LYS A 4 20.42 16.05 -3.24
N ALA A 5 19.58 15.35 -3.98
CA ALA A 5 18.41 14.66 -3.45
C ALA A 5 18.31 13.25 -4.03
N LEU A 6 17.82 12.34 -3.20
CA LEU A 6 17.41 10.99 -3.58
C LEU A 6 15.90 10.90 -3.37
N THR A 7 15.18 10.65 -4.46
CA THR A 7 13.73 10.43 -4.43
C THR A 7 13.45 8.95 -4.53
N PHE A 8 12.62 8.44 -3.61
CA PHE A 8 12.35 7.02 -3.51
C PHE A 8 10.91 6.73 -3.89
N ASP A 9 10.73 5.81 -4.83
CA ASP A 9 9.50 5.02 -4.82
C ASP A 9 9.38 4.31 -3.45
N THR A 10 8.14 4.10 -3.01
CA THR A 10 7.86 3.56 -1.67
C THR A 10 7.25 2.17 -1.75
N GLY A 11 6.35 1.94 -2.70
CA GLY A 11 5.56 0.71 -2.78
C GLY A 11 6.35 -0.43 -3.40
N GLY A 12 7.01 -1.24 -2.58
CA GLY A 12 7.86 -2.36 -3.01
C GLY A 12 9.36 -2.05 -2.89
N THR A 13 9.76 -0.79 -3.14
CA THR A 13 11.14 -0.35 -2.92
C THR A 13 11.48 -0.17 -1.44
N ILE A 14 10.53 0.37 -0.65
CA ILE A 14 10.70 0.60 0.78
C ILE A 14 9.81 -0.34 1.60
N LEU A 15 8.55 -0.47 1.20
CA LEU A 15 7.53 -1.18 1.96
C LEU A 15 7.26 -2.57 1.39
N ASP A 16 7.18 -3.58 2.27
CA ASP A 16 6.74 -4.94 1.95
C ASP A 16 5.21 -5.01 1.86
N TRP A 17 4.69 -4.51 0.74
CA TRP A 17 3.25 -4.50 0.49
C TRP A 17 2.67 -5.91 0.35
N HIS A 18 3.42 -6.88 -0.19
CA HIS A 18 2.87 -8.20 -0.50
C HIS A 18 2.57 -8.96 0.78
N SER A 19 3.53 -9.04 1.70
CA SER A 19 3.33 -9.67 3.00
C SER A 19 2.24 -8.96 3.80
N GLY A 20 2.21 -7.62 3.76
CA GLY A 20 1.21 -6.82 4.47
C GLY A 20 -0.23 -7.09 4.00
N PHE A 21 -0.50 -7.01 2.68
CA PHE A 21 -1.83 -7.28 2.16
C PHE A 21 -2.21 -8.76 2.27
N LYS A 22 -1.27 -9.69 2.03
CA LYS A 22 -1.51 -11.13 2.21
C LYS A 22 -1.95 -11.43 3.63
N ALA A 23 -1.26 -10.89 4.63
CA ALA A 23 -1.62 -11.08 6.04
C ALA A 23 -3.01 -10.49 6.36
N ALA A 24 -3.33 -9.32 5.81
CA ALA A 24 -4.64 -8.69 5.99
C ALA A 24 -5.77 -9.53 5.40
N PHE A 25 -5.63 -10.00 4.15
CA PHE A 25 -6.59 -10.88 3.50
C PHE A 25 -6.74 -12.20 4.28
N GLN A 26 -5.63 -12.85 4.63
CA GLN A 26 -5.65 -14.11 5.36
C GLN A 26 -6.33 -13.98 6.73
N LYS A 27 -6.10 -12.87 7.45
CA LYS A 27 -6.75 -12.62 8.74
C LYS A 27 -8.28 -12.56 8.61
N ILE A 28 -8.79 -11.86 7.60
CA ILE A 28 -10.24 -11.77 7.36
C ILE A 28 -10.79 -13.08 6.80
N GLY A 29 -10.05 -13.76 5.92
CA GLY A 29 -10.42 -15.08 5.42
C GLY A 29 -10.61 -16.11 6.54
N ASN A 30 -9.63 -16.19 7.45
CA ASN A 30 -9.69 -17.06 8.62
C ASN A 30 -10.88 -16.75 9.54
N LYS A 31 -11.26 -15.47 9.69
CA LYS A 31 -12.43 -15.06 10.47
C LYS A 31 -13.73 -15.69 9.95
N TYR A 32 -13.80 -16.01 8.66
CA TYR A 32 -14.98 -16.55 7.99
C TYR A 32 -14.79 -17.98 7.47
N ASP A 33 -13.75 -18.68 7.95
CA ASP A 33 -13.41 -20.05 7.54
C ASP A 33 -13.24 -20.21 6.02
N LEU A 34 -12.70 -19.19 5.36
CA LEU A 34 -12.39 -19.23 3.93
C LEU A 34 -10.98 -19.75 3.69
N ASP A 35 -10.87 -20.76 2.84
CA ASP A 35 -9.60 -21.22 2.27
C ASP A 35 -9.45 -20.67 0.85
N TYR A 36 -8.42 -19.86 0.63
CA TYR A 36 -8.16 -19.19 -0.64
C TYR A 36 -6.66 -18.89 -0.79
N ASP A 37 -6.18 -18.77 -2.02
CA ASP A 37 -4.82 -18.28 -2.28
C ASP A 37 -4.74 -16.76 -2.05
N TRP A 38 -4.48 -16.39 -0.80
CA TRP A 38 -4.32 -14.99 -0.38
C TRP A 38 -3.10 -14.31 -1.01
N GLY A 39 -2.08 -15.08 -1.41
CA GLY A 39 -0.90 -14.54 -2.08
C GLY A 39 -1.24 -14.07 -3.50
N SER A 40 -1.91 -14.92 -4.27
CA SER A 40 -2.40 -14.58 -5.61
C SER A 40 -3.46 -13.49 -5.57
N LEU A 41 -4.37 -13.51 -4.58
CA LEU A 41 -5.36 -12.45 -4.42
C LEU A 41 -4.72 -11.09 -4.12
N SER A 42 -3.67 -11.05 -3.30
CA SER A 42 -2.93 -9.82 -2.99
C SER A 42 -2.20 -9.26 -4.21
N ASN A 43 -1.64 -10.13 -5.05
CA ASN A 43 -1.04 -9.74 -6.33
C ASN A 43 -2.09 -9.13 -7.27
N GLU A 44 -3.25 -9.77 -7.38
CA GLU A 44 -4.33 -9.28 -8.24
C GLU A 44 -4.89 -7.95 -7.72
N TYR A 45 -5.07 -7.82 -6.40
CA TYR A 45 -5.47 -6.57 -5.76
C TYR A 45 -4.48 -5.45 -6.09
N ARG A 46 -3.18 -5.67 -5.89
CA ARG A 46 -2.12 -4.70 -6.24
C ARG A 46 -2.12 -4.34 -7.72
N ARG A 47 -2.28 -5.33 -8.61
CA ARG A 47 -2.32 -5.11 -10.05
C ARG A 47 -3.49 -4.20 -10.44
N ARG A 48 -4.67 -4.42 -9.87
CA ARG A 48 -5.87 -3.62 -10.12
C ARG A 48 -5.77 -2.21 -9.53
N THR A 49 -5.26 -2.05 -8.30
CA THR A 49 -5.10 -0.71 -7.70
C THR A 49 -4.11 0.14 -8.49
N LEU A 50 -2.99 -0.44 -8.93
CA LEU A 50 -2.07 0.25 -9.83
C LEU A 50 -2.74 0.60 -11.16
N LYS A 51 -3.45 -0.33 -11.78
CA LYS A 51 -4.16 -0.09 -13.06
C LYS A 51 -5.18 1.03 -12.96
N GLN A 52 -5.93 1.12 -11.87
CA GLN A 52 -6.96 2.15 -11.70
C GLN A 52 -6.36 3.52 -11.36
N MET A 53 -5.18 3.56 -10.73
CA MET A 53 -4.45 4.81 -10.47
C MET A 53 -3.74 5.35 -11.72
N LEU A 54 -3.34 4.48 -12.65
CA LEU A 54 -2.68 4.90 -13.89
C LEU A 54 -3.55 5.89 -14.66
N ASN A 55 -2.90 6.95 -15.17
CA ASN A 55 -3.50 8.01 -15.98
C ASN A 55 -4.66 8.77 -15.30
N HIS A 56 -4.89 8.55 -14.01
CA HIS A 56 -5.80 9.39 -13.24
C HIS A 56 -5.21 10.78 -13.12
N GLY A 57 -5.91 11.79 -13.62
CA GLY A 57 -5.36 13.14 -13.71
C GLY A 57 -4.81 13.52 -15.09
N GLU A 58 -4.69 12.59 -16.05
CA GLU A 58 -4.02 12.87 -17.34
C GLU A 58 -4.77 13.88 -18.21
N HIS A 59 -6.10 13.76 -18.28
CA HIS A 59 -6.96 14.61 -19.11
C HIS A 59 -7.95 15.47 -18.32
N THR A 60 -8.20 15.12 -17.06
CA THR A 60 -9.11 15.84 -16.16
C THR A 60 -8.50 15.86 -14.76
N PRO A 61 -8.81 16.83 -13.89
CA PRO A 61 -8.26 16.87 -12.54
C PRO A 61 -8.49 15.57 -11.79
N ALA A 62 -7.44 15.05 -11.13
CA ALA A 62 -7.55 13.85 -10.32
C ALA A 62 -8.51 14.09 -9.15
N THR A 63 -9.49 13.20 -8.99
CA THR A 63 -10.56 13.27 -7.97
C THR A 63 -10.43 12.24 -6.86
N LYS A 64 -9.43 11.35 -6.96
CA LYS A 64 -9.19 10.24 -6.03
C LYS A 64 -7.72 10.17 -5.71
N ASN A 65 -7.39 9.85 -4.47
CA ASN A 65 -6.05 9.44 -4.07
C ASN A 65 -5.93 7.90 -4.09
N PHE A 66 -4.76 7.38 -3.71
CA PHE A 66 -4.53 5.94 -3.75
C PHE A 66 -5.29 5.16 -2.67
N ASP A 67 -5.68 5.80 -1.56
CA ASP A 67 -6.54 5.18 -0.53
C ASP A 67 -7.95 4.94 -1.10
N ASP A 68 -8.50 5.92 -1.83
CA ASP A 68 -9.80 5.80 -2.51
C ASP A 68 -9.81 4.68 -3.56
N VAL A 69 -8.69 4.54 -4.29
CA VAL A 69 -8.49 3.46 -5.28
C VAL A 69 -8.43 2.11 -4.57
N HIS A 70 -7.67 1.99 -3.48
CA HIS A 70 -7.61 0.78 -2.66
C HIS A 70 -8.99 0.35 -2.16
N ALA A 71 -9.80 1.29 -1.66
CA ALA A 71 -11.18 1.02 -1.25
C ALA A 71 -12.06 0.56 -2.42
N THR A 72 -12.00 1.27 -3.55
CA THR A 72 -12.82 0.95 -4.75
C THR A 72 -12.51 -0.45 -5.28
N VAL A 73 -11.23 -0.76 -5.52
CA VAL A 73 -10.82 -2.08 -6.03
C VAL A 73 -11.19 -3.20 -5.07
N LEU A 74 -11.10 -2.96 -3.75
CA LEU A 74 -11.41 -4.00 -2.78
C LEU A 74 -12.91 -4.36 -2.81
N GLU A 75 -13.79 -3.37 -2.97
CA GLU A 75 -15.22 -3.60 -3.15
C GLU A 75 -15.49 -4.47 -4.40
N GLU A 76 -14.89 -4.13 -5.53
CA GLU A 76 -15.01 -4.88 -6.79
C GLU A 76 -14.53 -6.33 -6.62
N LEU A 77 -13.35 -6.51 -6.02
CA LEU A 77 -12.73 -7.81 -5.80
C LEU A 77 -13.58 -8.68 -4.87
N VAL A 78 -14.07 -8.13 -3.75
CA VAL A 78 -14.92 -8.85 -2.79
C VAL A 78 -16.23 -9.31 -3.44
N ALA A 79 -16.84 -8.47 -4.27
CA ALA A 79 -18.06 -8.82 -5.00
C ALA A 79 -17.82 -9.92 -6.05
N GLU A 80 -16.75 -9.81 -6.85
CA GLU A 80 -16.39 -10.84 -7.84
C GLU A 80 -16.10 -12.20 -7.20
N MET A 81 -15.42 -12.19 -6.06
CA MET A 81 -15.07 -13.39 -5.31
C MET A 81 -16.22 -13.96 -4.49
N ARG A 82 -17.37 -13.27 -4.44
CA ARG A 82 -18.55 -13.62 -3.61
C ARG A 82 -18.19 -13.77 -2.13
N PHE A 83 -17.31 -12.90 -1.63
CA PHE A 83 -16.96 -12.84 -0.20
C PHE A 83 -18.02 -12.05 0.57
N ASP A 84 -19.28 -12.45 0.45
CA ASP A 84 -20.47 -11.70 0.91
C ASP A 84 -20.50 -11.46 2.42
N LYS A 85 -19.75 -12.25 3.19
CA LYS A 85 -19.63 -12.11 4.65
C LYS A 85 -18.70 -10.95 5.06
N PHE A 86 -17.91 -10.39 4.16
CA PHE A 86 -16.95 -9.33 4.50
C PHE A 86 -17.70 -8.04 4.84
N THR A 87 -17.59 -7.64 6.10
CA THR A 87 -18.23 -6.41 6.60
C THR A 87 -17.49 -5.18 6.10
N ALA A 88 -18.10 -4.00 6.23
CA ALA A 88 -17.43 -2.73 5.95
C ALA A 88 -16.13 -2.55 6.77
N ASN A 89 -16.11 -3.01 8.03
CA ASN A 89 -14.91 -2.96 8.88
C ASN A 89 -13.82 -3.92 8.40
N ASP A 90 -14.20 -5.11 7.92
CA ASP A 90 -13.22 -6.06 7.36
C ASP A 90 -12.57 -5.48 6.10
N LYS A 91 -13.37 -4.90 5.21
CA LYS A 91 -12.87 -4.23 4.00
C LYS A 91 -11.97 -3.04 4.34
N LYS A 92 -12.36 -2.20 5.30
CA LYS A 92 -11.51 -1.11 5.81
C LYS A 92 -10.17 -1.64 6.35
N SER A 93 -10.18 -2.75 7.08
CA SER A 93 -8.95 -3.31 7.64
C SER A 93 -7.94 -3.76 6.57
N ILE A 94 -8.43 -4.15 5.39
CA ILE A 94 -7.60 -4.51 4.24
C ILE A 94 -7.21 -3.28 3.42
N ALA A 95 -8.17 -2.45 3.01
CA ALA A 95 -7.91 -1.34 2.08
C ALA A 95 -7.19 -0.16 2.73
N TRP A 96 -7.45 0.10 4.02
CA TRP A 96 -6.90 1.25 4.75
C TRP A 96 -5.88 0.80 5.79
N ASP A 97 -6.28 0.01 6.78
CA ASP A 97 -5.41 -0.25 7.94
C ASP A 97 -4.12 -0.97 7.52
N ALA A 98 -4.20 -1.95 6.60
CA ALA A 98 -3.02 -2.63 6.08
C ALA A 98 -2.09 -1.70 5.29
N LEU A 99 -2.64 -0.86 4.39
CA LEU A 99 -1.86 0.09 3.59
C LEU A 99 -1.10 1.10 4.48
N HIS A 100 -1.76 1.59 5.53
CA HIS A 100 -1.21 2.59 6.47
C HIS A 100 -0.26 1.97 7.51
N ALA A 101 -0.18 0.65 7.58
CA ALA A 101 0.63 -0.07 8.54
C ALA A 101 1.57 -1.09 7.87
N LEU A 102 1.96 -0.88 6.62
CA LEU A 102 2.97 -1.70 5.96
C LEU A 102 4.33 -1.58 6.68
N ASP A 103 5.01 -2.71 6.83
CA ASP A 103 6.38 -2.75 7.31
C ASP A 103 7.35 -2.38 6.17
N CYS A 104 8.42 -1.67 6.50
CA CYS A 104 9.53 -1.45 5.58
C CYS A 104 10.48 -2.66 5.56
N TRP A 105 11.28 -2.78 4.51
CA TRP A 105 12.34 -3.77 4.46
C TRP A 105 13.31 -3.57 5.64
N PRO A 106 13.74 -4.64 6.33
CA PRO A 106 14.50 -4.53 7.58
C PRO A 106 15.79 -3.70 7.49
N ASP A 107 16.39 -3.63 6.31
CA ASP A 107 17.64 -2.91 6.03
C ASP A 107 17.43 -1.43 5.68
N PHE A 108 16.20 -1.02 5.35
CA PHE A 108 15.91 0.34 4.89
C PHE A 108 16.16 1.44 5.93
N PRO A 109 15.77 1.31 7.22
CA PRO A 109 16.01 2.36 8.23
C PRO A 109 17.50 2.72 8.38
N ASP A 110 18.37 1.70 8.39
CA ASP A 110 19.82 1.88 8.49
C ASP A 110 20.40 2.51 7.22
N ALA A 111 19.93 2.08 6.04
CA ALA A 111 20.32 2.68 4.77
C ALA A 111 19.89 4.15 4.70
N LEU A 112 18.64 4.46 5.08
CA LEU A 112 18.10 5.81 5.07
C LEU A 112 18.89 6.74 6.00
N THR A 113 19.24 6.28 7.20
CA THR A 113 20.09 7.02 8.15
C THR A 113 21.41 7.46 7.51
N LYS A 114 22.09 6.55 6.81
CA LYS A 114 23.36 6.84 6.11
C LYS A 114 23.16 7.81 4.94
N LEU A 115 22.08 7.67 4.18
CA LEU A 115 21.79 8.51 3.02
C LEU A 115 21.42 9.94 3.43
N LYS A 116 20.63 10.11 4.50
CA LYS A 116 20.24 11.41 5.07
C LYS A 116 21.43 12.27 5.51
N GLN A 117 22.60 11.67 5.80
CA GLN A 117 23.82 12.41 6.13
C GLN A 117 24.38 13.22 4.95
N LYS A 118 24.04 12.84 3.71
CA LYS A 118 24.64 13.41 2.49
C LYS A 118 23.61 13.99 1.51
N PHE A 119 22.38 13.49 1.54
CA PHE A 119 21.35 13.83 0.57
C PHE A 119 20.02 14.16 1.24
N LEU A 120 19.25 15.05 0.61
CA LEU A 120 17.82 15.15 0.90
C LEU A 120 17.15 13.85 0.45
N CYS A 121 16.51 13.14 1.38
CA CYS A 121 15.80 11.89 1.08
C CYS A 121 14.30 12.16 1.10
N VAL A 122 13.64 11.97 -0.05
CA VAL A 122 12.24 12.37 -0.24
C VAL A 122 11.44 11.21 -0.82
N SER A 123 10.25 10.99 -0.26
CA SER A 123 9.30 10.03 -0.83
C SER A 123 8.73 10.57 -2.14
N PHE A 124 8.76 9.78 -3.21
CA PHE A 124 8.19 10.10 -4.51
C PHE A 124 7.36 8.91 -5.00
N THR A 125 6.05 8.99 -4.75
CA THR A 125 5.20 7.80 -4.69
C THR A 125 3.75 8.12 -5.03
N LEU A 126 3.00 7.08 -5.39
CA LEU A 126 1.55 7.13 -5.57
C LEU A 126 0.78 7.10 -4.24
N LEU A 127 1.40 6.65 -3.14
CA LEU A 127 0.72 6.57 -1.84
C LEU A 127 0.21 7.95 -1.41
N SER A 128 -0.90 7.96 -0.68
CA SER A 128 -1.42 9.19 -0.11
C SER A 128 -0.41 9.78 0.89
N TYR A 129 -0.43 11.11 1.05
CA TYR A 129 0.40 11.78 2.04
C TYR A 129 0.20 11.21 3.46
N ARG A 130 -1.05 10.81 3.77
CA ARG A 130 -1.39 10.22 5.06
C ARG A 130 -0.75 8.84 5.23
N ALA A 131 -0.84 7.97 4.22
CA ALA A 131 -0.21 6.65 4.24
C ALA A 131 1.32 6.75 4.42
N ILE A 132 1.96 7.75 3.80
CA ILE A 132 3.40 7.99 3.99
C ILE A 132 3.74 8.40 5.42
N ILE A 133 2.97 9.30 6.05
CA ILE A 133 3.21 9.65 7.45
C ILE A 133 3.02 8.45 8.37
N ASP A 134 1.93 7.71 8.19
CA ASP A 134 1.58 6.59 9.06
C ASP A 134 2.64 5.48 8.98
N THR A 135 3.02 5.09 7.76
CA THR A 135 4.08 4.10 7.54
C THR A 135 5.45 4.60 8.00
N ALA A 136 5.80 5.87 7.79
CA ALA A 136 7.06 6.42 8.29
C ALA A 136 7.14 6.41 9.82
N ARG A 137 6.05 6.76 10.51
CA ARG A 137 6.00 6.71 11.98
C ARG A 137 6.07 5.30 12.52
N LYS A 138 5.28 4.38 11.93
CA LYS A 138 5.32 2.96 12.29
C LYS A 138 6.72 2.36 12.16
N ASN A 139 7.44 2.73 11.10
CA ASN A 139 8.76 2.18 10.77
C ASN A 139 9.93 3.01 11.30
N HIS A 140 9.67 4.02 12.15
CA HIS A 140 10.71 4.90 12.72
C HIS A 140 11.62 5.58 11.67
N LEU A 141 11.03 6.01 10.55
CA LEU A 141 11.76 6.64 9.42
C LEU A 141 11.81 8.18 9.49
N SER A 142 11.09 8.78 10.43
CA SER A 142 11.02 10.23 10.64
C SER A 142 12.25 10.74 11.37
#